data_AF-A0A970LNN0-F1
#
_entry.id   AF-A0A970LNN0-F1
#
_cell.length_a   1.000
_cell.length_b   1.000
_cell.length_c   1.000
_cell.angle_alpha   90.00
_cell.angle_beta   90.00
_cell.angle_gamma   90.00
#
_symmetry.space_group_name_H-M   'P 1'
#
loop_
_entity.id
_entity.type
_entity.pdbx_description
1 polymer ?
#
loop_
_entity_poly.entity_id
_entity_poly.type
_entity_poly.pdbx_seq_one_letter_code
_entity_poly.pdbx_strand_id
1 'polypeptide(L)' 'MIPYRRRQIEAYILKEPQYYPVVLLTGPRQVGKSTLLLKMKEEGRTYVSLDDPALRNLARFSPNLFFERYQTPL' A
#
# COMPACT_ATOMS: atom_id res chain seq x y z
N MET A 1 -3.91 -24.09 4.65
CA MET A 1 -3.51 -22.68 4.45
C MET A 1 -2.13 -22.67 3.80
N ILE A 2 -1.95 -22.01 2.65
CA ILE A 2 -0.62 -21.96 2.00
C ILE A 2 0.24 -20.96 2.78
N PRO A 3 1.41 -21.36 3.30
CA PRO A 3 2.28 -20.45 4.04
C PRO A 3 2.81 -19.35 3.12
N TYR A 4 3.03 -18.16 3.70
CA TYR A 4 3.64 -17.05 2.98
C TYR A 4 5.02 -17.46 2.45
N ARG A 5 5.25 -17.21 1.15
CA ARG A 5 6.57 -17.38 0.55
C ARG A 5 7.23 -16.02 0.36
N ARG A 6 8.44 -15.90 0.91
CA ARG A 6 9.29 -14.73 0.79
C ARG A 6 9.47 -14.35 -0.69
N ARG A 7 9.27 -13.09 -1.02
CA ARG A 7 9.44 -12.51 -2.36
C ARG A 7 10.78 -11.79 -2.42
N GLN A 8 11.51 -11.95 -3.51
CA GLN A 8 12.81 -11.28 -3.71
C GLN A 8 12.69 -9.74 -3.68
N ILE A 9 11.55 -9.21 -4.12
CA ILE A 9 11.29 -7.76 -4.16
C ILE A 9 11.15 -7.11 -2.77
N GLU A 10 10.97 -7.89 -1.70
CA GLU A 10 10.83 -7.37 -0.33
C GLU A 10 12.00 -6.46 0.08
N ALA A 11 13.22 -6.82 -0.32
CA ALA A 11 14.42 -6.05 0.01
C ALA A 11 14.39 -4.63 -0.58
N TYR A 12 13.81 -4.47 -1.78
CA TYR A 12 13.64 -3.17 -2.42
C TYR A 12 12.52 -2.39 -1.74
N ILE A 13 11.38 -3.02 -1.45
CA ILE A 13 10.24 -2.35 -0.79
C ILE A 13 10.65 -1.71 0.55
N LEU A 14 11.58 -2.31 1.30
CA LEU A 14 12.08 -1.74 2.56
C LEU A 14 13.12 -0.64 2.38
N LYS A 15 13.88 -0.65 1.26
CA LYS A 15 15.01 0.27 1.04
C LYS A 15 14.60 1.51 0.26
N GLU A 16 13.79 1.34 -0.79
CA GLU A 16 13.40 2.42 -1.70
C GLU A 16 12.69 3.62 -1.02
N PRO A 17 11.85 3.44 0.03
CA PRO A 17 11.21 4.57 0.70
C PRO A 17 12.19 5.59 1.33
N GLN A 18 13.46 5.21 1.53
CA GLN A 18 14.51 6.14 2.01
C GLN A 18 14.94 7.14 0.92
N TYR A 19 14.75 6.79 -0.35
CA TYR A 19 15.20 7.58 -1.50
C TYR A 19 14.03 8.16 -2.29
N TYR A 20 12.89 7.49 -2.29
CA TYR A 20 11.73 7.86 -3.10
C TYR A 20 10.49 8.04 -2.21
N PRO A 21 9.80 9.20 -2.33
CA PRO A 21 8.59 9.46 -1.54
C PRO A 21 7.42 8.56 -1.92
N VAL A 22 7.47 7.91 -3.09
CA VAL A 22 6.42 7.03 -3.61
C VAL A 22 7.07 5.80 -4.24
N VAL A 23 6.61 4.61 -3.83
CA VAL A 23 7.01 3.32 -4.40
C VAL A 23 5.77 2.65 -5.03
N LEU A 24 5.84 2.31 -6.31
CA LEU A 24 4.77 1.65 -7.05
C LEU A 24 5.06 0.15 -7.23
N LEU A 25 4.24 -0.71 -6.62
CA LEU A 25 4.27 -2.16 -6.87
C LEU A 25 3.27 -2.53 -7.98
N THR A 26 3.77 -2.95 -9.14
CA THR A 26 2.96 -3.40 -10.28
C THR A 26 3.15 -4.89 -10.59
N GLY A 27 2.29 -5.44 -11.45
CA GLY A 27 2.37 -6.82 -11.93
C GLY A 27 1.01 -7.47 -12.21
N PRO A 28 0.98 -8.68 -12.79
CA PRO A 28 -0.25 -9.35 -13.22
C PRO A 28 -1.30 -9.52 -12.12
N ARG A 29 -2.58 -9.68 -12.50
CA ARG A 29 -3.65 -9.96 -11.53
C ARG A 29 -3.36 -11.28 -10.79
N GLN A 30 -3.79 -11.34 -9.52
CA GLN A 30 -3.71 -12.56 -8.68
C GLN A 30 -2.30 -13.09 -8.33
N VAL A 31 -1.22 -12.32 -8.54
CA VAL A 31 0.15 -12.74 -8.15
C VAL A 31 0.50 -12.53 -6.66
N GLY A 32 -0.41 -11.97 -5.87
CA GLY A 32 -0.23 -11.74 -4.43
C GLY A 32 0.34 -10.37 -4.03
N LYS A 33 0.11 -9.32 -4.84
CA LYS A 33 0.61 -7.95 -4.58
C LYS A 33 0.08 -7.38 -3.26
N SER A 34 -1.24 -7.43 -3.03
CA SER A 34 -1.84 -6.93 -1.79
C SER A 34 -1.38 -7.74 -0.58
N THR A 35 -1.20 -9.05 -0.73
CA THR A 35 -0.61 -9.90 0.32
C THR A 35 0.80 -9.48 0.69
N LEU A 36 1.64 -9.19 -0.31
CA LEU A 36 2.99 -8.68 -0.09
C LEU A 36 2.98 -7.33 0.61
N LEU A 37 2.18 -6.36 0.13
CA LEU A 37 2.07 -5.03 0.75
C LEU A 37 1.58 -5.12 2.20
N LEU A 38 0.54 -5.90 2.48
CA LEU A 38 0.02 -6.08 3.83
C LEU A 38 1.02 -6.78 4.76
N LYS A 39 1.83 -7.70 4.22
CA LYS A 39 2.89 -8.39 4.99
C LYS A 39 4.06 -7.47 5.33
N MET A 40 4.39 -6.55 4.43
CA MET A 40 5.52 -5.60 4.58
C MET A 40 5.11 -4.28 5.24
N LYS A 41 3.81 -4.09 5.51
CA LYS A 41 3.29 -2.88 6.15
C LYS A 41 3.84 -2.77 7.57
N GLU A 42 4.35 -1.59 7.91
CA GLU A 42 4.75 -1.24 9.27
C GLU A 42 3.55 -1.32 10.23
N GLU A 43 3.84 -1.61 11.49
CA GLU A 43 2.83 -1.56 12.55
C GLU A 43 2.27 -0.13 12.69
N GLY A 44 0.96 -0.02 12.91
CA GLY A 44 0.26 1.27 13.05
C GLY A 44 -0.01 2.03 11.75
N ARG A 45 0.54 1.60 10.60
CA ARG A 45 0.31 2.26 9.31
C ARG A 45 -1.06 1.93 8.72
N THR A 46 -1.78 2.89 8.12
CA THR A 46 -3.16 2.69 7.67
C THR A 46 -3.26 2.23 6.22
N TYR A 47 -3.68 0.97 6.00
CA TYR A 47 -3.94 0.49 4.63
C TYR A 47 -5.32 0.97 4.14
N VAL A 48 -5.32 1.68 3.01
CA VAL A 48 -6.55 2.09 2.31
C VAL A 48 -6.55 1.50 0.90
N SER A 49 -7.58 0.71 0.57
CA SER A 49 -7.78 0.25 -0.80
C SER A 49 -8.62 1.27 -1.59
N LEU A 50 -8.06 1.77 -2.70
CA LEU A 50 -8.80 2.60 -3.65
C LEU A 50 -9.61 1.76 -4.66
N ASP A 51 -9.83 0.47 -4.37
CA ASP A 51 -10.78 -0.36 -5.13
C ASP A 51 -12.23 0.09 -4.88
N ASP A 52 -12.52 0.64 -3.68
CA ASP A 52 -13.79 1.28 -3.37
C ASP A 52 -13.91 2.60 -4.15
N PRO A 53 -14.92 2.75 -5.05
CA PRO A 53 -15.13 3.98 -5.81
C PRO A 53 -15.32 5.23 -4.94
N ALA A 54 -15.96 5.11 -3.78
CA ALA A 54 -16.17 6.24 -2.88
C ALA A 54 -14.85 6.71 -2.27
N LEU A 55 -13.98 5.78 -1.83
CA LEU A 55 -12.65 6.12 -1.30
C LEU A 55 -11.73 6.68 -2.39
N ARG A 56 -11.79 6.10 -3.60
CA ARG A 56 -11.06 6.63 -4.75
C ARG A 56 -11.48 8.05 -5.10
N ASN A 57 -12.78 8.32 -5.11
CA ASN A 57 -13.31 9.65 -5.37
C ASN A 57 -12.91 10.64 -4.27
N LEU A 58 -12.96 10.21 -3.00
CA LEU A 58 -12.48 11.03 -1.87
C LEU A 58 -10.99 11.40 -2.04
N ALA A 59 -10.13 10.42 -2.32
CA ALA A 59 -8.70 10.66 -2.55
C ALA A 59 -8.44 11.56 -3.76
N ARG A 60 -9.22 11.41 -4.85
CA ARG A 60 -9.02 12.13 -6.11
C ARG A 60 -9.55 13.57 -6.09
N PHE A 61 -10.72 13.78 -5.49
CA PHE A 61 -11.45 15.05 -5.58
C PHE A 61 -11.41 15.86 -4.28
N SER A 62 -11.04 15.26 -3.14
CA SER A 62 -10.96 15.95 -1.84
C SER A 62 -9.80 15.42 -0.99
N PRO A 63 -8.54 15.62 -1.43
CA PRO A 63 -7.36 15.05 -0.79
C PRO A 63 -7.18 15.52 0.67
N ASN A 64 -7.51 16.77 0.99
CA ASN A 64 -7.43 17.27 2.38
C ASN A 64 -8.32 16.44 3.32
N LEU A 65 -9.59 16.24 2.92
CA LEU A 65 -10.54 15.43 3.68
C LEU A 65 -10.11 13.95 3.73
N PHE A 66 -9.48 13.44 2.68
CA PHE A 66 -8.90 12.10 2.68
C PHE A 66 -7.85 11.95 3.78
N PHE A 67 -6.91 12.90 3.91
CA PHE A 67 -5.85 12.84 4.93
C PHE A 67 -6.34 13.21 6.34
N GLU A 68 -7.41 14.01 6.48
CA GLU A 68 -8.09 14.19 7.76
C GLU A 68 -8.72 12.89 8.26
N ARG A 69 -9.36 12.14 7.34
CA ARG A 69 -10.00 10.85 7.64
C ARG A 69 -8.98 9.75 7.90
N TYR A 70 -7.90 9.72 7.12
CA TYR A 70 -6.84 8.72 7.20
C TYR A 70 -5.53 9.39 7.58
N GLN A 71 -5.37 9.60 8.89
CA GLN A 71 -4.18 10.25 9.44
C GLN A 71 -2.93 9.42 9.21
N THR A 72 -1.81 10.12 9.06
CA THR A 72 -0.49 9.51 8.95
C THR A 72 -0.11 8.79 10.23
N PRO A 73 0.60 7.65 10.17
CA PRO A 73 1.13 7.01 8.96
C PRO A 73 0.04 6.27 8.16
N LEU A 74 -0.08 6.61 6.86
CA LEU A 74 -0.93 5.94 5.86
C LEU A 74 -0.09 4.98 5.02
#